data_AF-A0AAP5KPN0-F1
#
_entry.id   AF-A0AAP5KPN0-F1
#
_cell.length_a   1.000
_cell.length_b   1.000
_cell.length_c   1.000
_cell.angle_alpha   90.00
_cell.angle_beta   90.00
_cell.angle_gamma   90.00
#
_symmetry.space_group_name_H-M   'P 1'
#
loop_
_entity.id
_entity.type
_entity.pdbx_description
1 polymer ?
#
loop_
_entity_poly.entity_id
_entity_poly.type
_entity_poly.pdbx_seq_one_letter_code
_entity_poly.pdbx_strand_id
1 'polypeptide(L)'
;MVVLRKSNGYILLESLISLAILLIIVSSYLEVTNKMQQESQQRLMTLKHYRDLYTETRRCRLHSVKSSHSQIDISFEEGKAFNQQGAITIVKK
;
A
#
# COMPACT_ATOMS: atom_id res chain seq x y z
N MET A 1 -19.52 -64.52 -4.97
CA MET A 1 -20.03 -63.20 -4.56
C MET A 1 -18.98 -62.47 -3.72
N VAL A 2 -17.83 -62.08 -4.30
CA VAL A 2 -16.75 -61.35 -3.61
C VAL A 2 -16.08 -60.38 -4.60
N VAL A 3 -16.85 -59.44 -5.15
CA VAL A 3 -16.31 -58.36 -6.01
C VAL A 3 -16.72 -56.97 -5.51
N LEU A 4 -17.88 -56.84 -4.84
CA LEU A 4 -18.38 -55.55 -4.32
C LEU A 4 -17.56 -54.95 -3.16
N ARG A 5 -16.80 -55.74 -2.39
CA ARG A 5 -16.07 -55.22 -1.21
C ARG A 5 -14.73 -54.57 -1.57
N LYS A 6 -14.16 -54.92 -2.74
CA LYS A 6 -12.86 -54.43 -3.21
C LYS A 6 -12.95 -53.07 -3.93
N SER A 7 -14.11 -52.76 -4.53
CA SER A 7 -14.36 -51.51 -5.26
C SER A 7 -14.59 -50.30 -4.35
N ASN A 8 -15.30 -50.47 -3.22
CA ASN A 8 -15.68 -49.33 -2.38
C ASN A 8 -14.48 -48.62 -1.74
N GLY A 9 -13.45 -49.37 -1.31
CA GLY A 9 -12.21 -48.78 -0.78
C GLY A 9 -11.39 -48.04 -1.84
N TYR A 10 -11.44 -48.53 -3.08
CA TYR A 10 -10.75 -47.91 -4.21
C TYR A 10 -11.43 -46.59 -4.62
N ILE A 11 -12.77 -46.57 -4.68
CA ILE A 11 -13.56 -45.36 -4.93
C ILE A 11 -13.32 -44.31 -3.84
N LEU A 12 -13.22 -44.73 -2.57
CA LEU A 12 -12.91 -43.82 -1.46
C LEU A 12 -11.52 -43.18 -1.62
N LEU A 13 -10.52 -43.98 -2.02
CA LEU A 13 -9.15 -43.50 -2.24
C LEU A 13 -9.10 -42.51 -3.42
N GLU A 14 -9.73 -42.83 -4.55
CA GLU A 14 -9.79 -41.94 -5.72
C GLU A 14 -10.48 -40.62 -5.36
N SER A 15 -11.60 -40.68 -4.64
CA SER A 15 -12.32 -39.50 -4.17
C SER A 15 -11.47 -38.64 -3.24
N LEU A 16 -10.69 -39.26 -2.35
CA LEU A 16 -9.78 -38.56 -1.44
C LEU A 16 -8.63 -37.88 -2.20
N ILE A 17 -8.08 -38.53 -3.22
CA ILE A 17 -7.03 -37.96 -4.08
C ILE A 17 -7.58 -36.78 -4.87
N SER A 18 -8.77 -36.91 -5.47
CA SER A 18 -9.43 -35.79 -6.17
C SER A 18 -9.70 -34.62 -5.23
N LEU A 19 -10.14 -34.88 -4.00
CA LEU A 19 -10.36 -33.85 -3.00
C LEU A 19 -9.06 -33.15 -2.60
N ALA A 20 -7.97 -33.90 -2.38
CA ALA A 20 -6.67 -33.33 -2.05
C ALA A 20 -6.14 -32.41 -3.16
N ILE A 21 -6.27 -32.84 -4.42
CA ILE A 21 -5.89 -32.01 -5.58
C ILE A 21 -6.74 -30.74 -5.63
N LEU A 22 -8.06 -30.85 -5.42
CA LEU A 22 -8.95 -29.69 -5.41
C LEU A 22 -8.56 -28.69 -4.31
N LEU A 23 -8.25 -29.17 -3.10
CA LEU A 23 -7.83 -28.33 -1.99
C LEU A 23 -6.53 -27.58 -2.31
N ILE A 24 -5.55 -28.25 -2.95
CA ILE A 24 -4.29 -27.62 -3.36
C ILE A 24 -4.54 -26.52 -4.40
N ILE A 25 -5.42 -26.76 -5.37
CA ILE A 25 -5.74 -25.78 -6.41
C ILE A 25 -6.43 -24.55 -5.78
N VAL A 26 -7.43 -24.77 -4.93
CA VAL A 26 -8.20 -23.69 -4.29
C VAL A 26 -7.31 -22.87 -3.35
N SER A 27 -6.47 -23.51 -2.54
CA SER A 27 -5.55 -22.80 -1.64
C SER A 27 -4.53 -21.96 -2.41
N SER A 28 -3.96 -22.51 -3.48
CA SER A 28 -3.02 -21.81 -4.35
C SER A 28 -3.68 -20.59 -5.01
N TYR A 29 -4.92 -20.73 -5.48
CA TYR A 29 -5.67 -19.62 -6.07
C TYR A 29 -5.96 -18.51 -5.05
N LEU A 30 -6.33 -18.87 -3.82
CA LEU A 30 -6.56 -17.92 -2.73
C LEU A 30 -5.29 -17.16 -2.35
N GLU A 31 -4.15 -17.85 -2.28
CA GLU A 31 -2.86 -17.21 -1.96
C GLU A 31 -2.48 -16.15 -3.01
N VAL A 32 -2.55 -16.51 -4.29
CA VAL A 32 -2.25 -15.57 -5.39
C VAL A 32 -3.20 -14.39 -5.38
N THR A 33 -4.50 -14.63 -5.17
CA THR A 33 -5.52 -13.59 -5.12
C THR A 33 -5.27 -12.62 -3.97
N ASN A 34 -4.96 -13.14 -2.77
CA ASN A 34 -4.63 -12.31 -1.61
C ASN A 34 -3.38 -11.46 -1.87
N LYS A 35 -2.34 -12.04 -2.47
CA LYS A 35 -1.11 -11.31 -2.81
C LYS A 35 -1.39 -10.17 -3.80
N MET A 36 -2.15 -10.43 -4.86
CA MET A 36 -2.53 -9.40 -5.83
C MET A 36 -3.39 -8.30 -5.19
N GLN A 37 -4.31 -8.67 -4.30
CA GLN A 37 -5.14 -7.69 -3.60
C GLN A 37 -4.30 -6.77 -2.70
N GLN A 38 -3.36 -7.33 -1.95
CA GLN A 38 -2.45 -6.54 -1.11
C GLN A 38 -1.56 -5.60 -1.94
N GLU A 39 -0.97 -6.10 -3.02
CA GLU A 39 -0.14 -5.28 -3.90
C GLU A 39 -0.95 -4.15 -4.56
N SER A 40 -2.17 -4.43 -4.99
CA SER A 40 -3.10 -3.44 -5.51
C SER A 40 -3.42 -2.36 -4.47
N GLN A 41 -3.72 -2.76 -3.23
CA GLN A 41 -3.97 -1.81 -2.14
C GLN A 41 -2.75 -0.95 -1.83
N GLN A 42 -1.54 -1.52 -1.82
CA GLN A 42 -0.30 -0.76 -1.64
C GLN A 42 -0.11 0.29 -2.74
N ARG A 43 -0.28 -0.10 -4.01
CA ARG A 43 -0.19 0.84 -5.15
C ARG A 43 -1.23 1.96 -5.05
N LEU A 44 -2.47 1.63 -4.67
CA LEU A 44 -3.53 2.63 -4.46
C LEU A 44 -3.22 3.57 -3.31
N MET A 45 -2.61 3.09 -2.21
CA MET A 45 -2.16 3.95 -1.12
C MET A 45 -1.09 4.94 -1.57
N THR A 46 -0.13 4.49 -2.38
CA THR A 46 0.89 5.38 -2.95
C THR A 46 0.26 6.46 -3.85
N LEU A 47 -0.69 6.09 -4.71
CA LEU A 47 -1.42 7.06 -5.55
C LEU A 47 -2.24 8.04 -4.72
N LYS A 48 -2.87 7.57 -3.64
CA LYS A 48 -3.58 8.43 -2.68
C LYS A 48 -2.63 9.45 -2.06
N HIS A 49 -1.44 9.04 -1.66
CA HIS A 49 -0.44 9.96 -1.09
C HIS A 49 -0.04 11.06 -2.08
N TYR A 50 0.22 10.72 -3.34
CA TYR A 50 0.51 11.72 -4.37
C TYR A 50 -0.65 12.68 -4.61
N ARG A 51 -1.89 12.16 -4.63
CA ARG A 51 -3.09 12.99 -4.74
C ARG A 51 -3.21 13.95 -3.56
N ASP A 52 -3.02 13.46 -2.34
CA ASP A 52 -3.13 14.27 -1.13
C ASP A 52 -2.06 15.38 -1.14
N LEU A 53 -0.82 15.05 -1.48
CA LEU A 53 0.27 16.03 -1.64
C LEU A 53 -0.05 17.09 -2.71
N TYR A 54 -0.59 16.69 -3.86
CA TYR A 54 -1.03 17.62 -4.90
C TYR A 54 -2.15 18.55 -4.41
N THR A 55 -3.13 18.00 -3.70
CA THR A 55 -4.24 18.81 -3.16
C THR A 55 -3.77 19.81 -2.11
N GLU A 56 -2.85 19.41 -1.22
CA GLU A 56 -2.25 20.31 -0.23
C GLU A 56 -1.39 21.38 -0.90
N THR A 57 -0.54 21.01 -1.86
CA THR A 57 0.25 21.99 -2.62
C THR A 57 -0.65 23.00 -3.35
N ARG A 58 -1.76 22.52 -3.94
CA ARG A 58 -2.75 23.39 -4.58
C ARG A 58 -3.45 24.31 -3.58
N ARG A 59 -3.83 23.81 -2.39
CA ARG A 59 -4.41 24.62 -1.30
C ARG A 59 -3.42 25.69 -0.84
N CYS A 60 -2.17 25.33 -0.59
CA CYS A 60 -1.11 26.27 -0.22
C CYS A 60 -0.86 27.31 -1.30
N ARG A 61 -0.97 26.96 -2.59
CA ARG A 61 -0.84 27.93 -3.68
C ARG A 61 -2.02 28.91 -3.76
N LEU A 62 -3.25 28.42 -3.54
CA LEU A 62 -4.46 29.24 -3.59
C LEU A 62 -4.61 30.14 -2.35
N HIS A 63 -4.17 29.64 -1.18
CA HIS A 63 -4.14 30.37 0.09
C HIS A 63 -2.75 30.93 0.41
N SER A 64 -1.86 31.03 -0.59
CA SER A 64 -0.65 31.84 -0.49
C SER A 64 -1.10 33.29 -0.45
N VAL A 65 -1.51 33.72 0.74
CA VAL A 65 -1.64 35.11 1.10
C VAL A 65 -0.28 35.70 0.76
N LYS A 66 -0.24 36.59 -0.24
CA LYS A 66 0.93 37.43 -0.49
C LYS A 66 1.21 38.16 0.82
N SER A 67 2.09 37.62 1.66
CA SER A 67 2.53 38.33 2.84
C SER A 67 3.28 39.54 2.32
N SER A 68 2.73 40.73 2.55
CA SER A 68 3.34 42.00 2.13
C SER A 68 4.70 42.25 2.78
N HIS A 69 5.10 41.42 3.75
CA HIS A 69 6.47 41.26 4.24
C HIS A 69 6.77 39.78 4.50
N SER A 70 7.87 39.25 3.94
CA SER A 70 8.34 37.89 4.21
C SER A 70 8.87 37.81 5.65
N GLN A 71 8.02 37.32 6.56
CA GLN A 71 8.40 37.02 7.94
C GLN A 71 9.51 35.95 8.04
N ILE A 72 9.67 35.12 7.01
CA ILE A 72 10.59 34.00 7.01
C ILE A 72 11.36 34.00 5.68
N ASP A 73 12.69 34.11 5.75
CA ASP A 73 13.60 33.92 4.63
C ASP A 73 14.19 32.51 4.69
N ILE A 74 14.07 31.77 3.58
CA ILE A 74 14.55 30.39 3.46
C ILE A 74 15.64 30.36 2.40
N SER A 75 16.89 30.13 2.83
CA SER A 75 18.03 29.92 1.93
C SER A 75 18.27 28.43 1.74
N PHE A 76 17.87 27.93 0.57
CA PHE A 76 18.04 26.53 0.20
C PHE A 76 19.51 26.15 -0.07
N GLU A 77 20.35 27.11 -0.49
CA GLU A 77 21.78 26.87 -0.71
C GLU A 77 22.55 26.65 0.60
N GLU A 78 22.13 27.34 1.67
CA GLU A 78 22.77 27.24 2.98
C GLU A 78 22.07 26.27 3.94
N GLY A 79 20.90 25.73 3.57
CA GLY A 79 20.11 24.86 4.44
C GLY A 79 19.62 25.55 5.73
N LYS A 80 19.36 26.86 5.67
CA LYS A 80 18.94 27.68 6.82
C LYS A 80 17.60 28.35 6.55
N ALA A 81 16.77 28.42 7.58
CA ALA A 81 15.57 29.24 7.61
C ALA A 81 15.70 30.27 8.73
N PHE A 82 15.41 31.54 8.40
CA PHE A 82 15.49 32.67 9.32
C PHE A 82 14.10 33.30 9.48
N ASN A 83 13.61 33.39 10.72
CA ASN A 83 12.36 34.06 11.04
C ASN A 83 12.65 35.44 11.66
N GLN A 84 12.17 36.50 11.00
CA GLN A 84 12.41 37.90 11.38
C GLN A 84 11.58 38.34 12.61
N GLN A 85 10.57 37.57 13.03
CA GLN A 85 9.70 37.94 14.17
C GLN A 85 10.14 37.42 15.53
N GLY A 86 11.19 36.59 15.59
CA GLY A 86 11.56 35.97 16.86
C GLY A 86 12.93 35.31 16.86
N ALA A 87 13.89 35.77 16.06
CA ALA A 87 15.30 35.37 16.08
C ALA A 87 15.53 33.84 16.30
N ILE A 88 14.71 33.00 15.65
CA ILE A 88 14.91 31.54 15.67
C ILE A 88 15.57 31.17 14.35
N THR A 89 16.83 30.74 14.45
CA THR A 89 17.60 30.19 13.34
C THR A 89 17.55 28.67 13.43
N ILE A 90 16.89 28.03 12.47
CA ILE A 90 16.90 26.56 12.37
C ILE A 90 18.01 26.18 11.40
N VAL A 91 19.07 25.56 11.92
CA VAL A 91 20.20 25.05 11.15
C VAL A 91 20.07 23.54 11.05
N LYS A 92 20.13 23.00 9.83
CA LYS A 92 20.16 21.55 9.61
C LYS A 92 21.52 20.99 10.08
N LYS A 93 21.48 20.03 11.02
CA LYS A 93 22.67 19.30 11.50
C LYS A 93 23.02 18.15 10.57
#